data_AF-A0A0G4MZN6-F1
#
_entry.id   AF-A0A0G4MZN6-F1
#
_cell.length_a   1.000
_cell.length_b   1.000
_cell.length_c   1.000
_cell.angle_alpha   90.00
_cell.angle_beta   90.00
_cell.angle_gamma   90.00
#
_symmetry.space_group_name_H-M   'P 1'
#
loop_
_entity.id
_entity.type
_entity.pdbx_description
1 polymer ?
#
loop_
_entity_poly.entity_id
_entity_poly.type
_entity_poly.pdbx_seq_one_letter_code
_entity_poly.pdbx_strand_id
1 'polypeptide(L)' 'MKEMVAKVKAGEPLYGESRLTPHMQGVAARQSRYSALFMGVLPWFNFVNHNQHGVDTAKYYRQAERELE' A
#
# COMPACT_ATOMS: atom_id res chain seq x y z
N MET A 1 -8.49 8.81 -0.50
CA MET A 1 -8.70 9.02 -1.96
C MET A 1 -7.77 10.10 -2.48
N LYS A 2 -7.88 11.35 -1.97
CA LYS A 2 -7.05 12.51 -2.37
C LYS A 2 -5.53 12.22 -2.48
N GLU A 3 -4.92 11.66 -1.43
CA GLU A 3 -3.48 11.34 -1.44
C GLU A 3 -3.10 10.39 -2.58
N MET A 4 -3.81 9.28 -2.72
CA MET A 4 -3.52 8.28 -3.76
C MET A 4 -3.72 8.83 -5.18
N VAL A 5 -4.73 9.67 -5.38
CA VAL A 5 -4.96 10.35 -6.67
C VAL A 5 -3.84 11.34 -6.98
N ALA A 6 -3.38 12.10 -5.97
CA ALA A 6 -2.23 13.00 -6.12
C ALA A 6 -0.96 12.23 -6.51
N LYS A 7 -0.70 11.08 -5.87
CA LYS A 7 0.42 10.18 -6.25
C LYS A 7 0.30 9.69 -7.68
N VAL A 8 -0.89 9.25 -8.11
CA VAL A 8 -1.13 8.85 -9.51
C VAL A 8 -0.84 9.99 -10.47
N LYS A 9 -1.36 11.20 -10.21
CA LYS A 9 -1.11 12.39 -11.04
C LYS A 9 0.38 12.77 -11.09
N ALA A 10 1.11 12.53 -10.01
CA ALA A 10 2.55 12.73 -9.92
C ALA A 10 3.39 11.58 -10.51
N GLY A 11 2.77 10.47 -10.94
CA GLY A 11 3.48 9.28 -11.42
C GLY A 11 4.18 8.49 -10.31
N GLU A 12 3.81 8.71 -9.05
CA GLU A 12 4.43 8.06 -7.89
C GLU A 12 3.78 6.70 -7.56
N PRO A 13 4.55 5.75 -6.98
CA PRO A 13 3.99 4.50 -6.46
C PRO A 13 2.96 4.76 -5.35
N LEU A 14 1.79 4.13 -5.45
CA LEU A 14 0.69 4.29 -4.48
C LEU A 14 1.11 4.01 -3.04
N TYR A 15 1.94 2.98 -2.84
CA TYR A 15 2.34 2.47 -1.53
C TYR A 15 3.85 2.64 -1.27
N GLY A 16 4.51 3.54 -2.00
CA GLY A 16 5.95 3.81 -1.89
C GLY A 16 6.84 2.72 -2.50
N GLU A 17 8.15 2.93 -2.40
CA GLU A 17 9.17 2.01 -2.92
C GLU A 17 9.76 1.13 -1.81
N SER A 18 10.18 -0.08 -2.19
CA SER A 18 10.77 -1.05 -1.26
C SER A 18 12.10 -1.53 -1.79
N ARG A 19 13.07 -1.66 -0.88
CA ARG A 19 14.38 -2.26 -1.18
C ARG A 19 14.34 -3.80 -1.16
N LEU A 20 13.20 -4.37 -0.78
CA LEU A 20 13.01 -5.82 -0.71
C LEU A 20 12.54 -6.38 -2.04
N THR A 21 12.93 -7.63 -2.32
CA THR A 21 12.42 -8.37 -3.48
C THR A 21 10.89 -8.55 -3.37
N PRO A 22 10.18 -8.73 -4.49
CA PRO A 22 8.74 -8.95 -4.47
C PRO A 22 8.32 -10.14 -3.58
N HIS A 23 9.15 -11.19 -3.55
CA HIS A 23 8.94 -12.32 -2.64
C HIS A 23 8.96 -11.89 -1.17
N MET A 24 9.99 -11.14 -0.76
CA MET A 24 10.14 -10.66 0.61
C MET A 24 9.08 -9.62 1.00
N GLN A 25 8.63 -8.79 0.08
CA GLN A 25 7.45 -7.92 0.29
C GLN A 25 6.20 -8.76 0.59
N GLY A 26 6.00 -9.86 -0.14
CA GLY A 26 4.90 -10.79 0.12
C GLY A 26 5.02 -11.49 1.48
N VAL A 27 6.25 -11.85 1.91
CA VAL A 27 6.50 -12.40 3.26
C VAL A 27 6.16 -11.37 4.32
N ALA A 28 6.65 -10.14 4.17
CA ALA A 28 6.37 -9.04 5.11
C ALA A 28 4.86 -8.78 5.23
N ALA A 29 4.17 -8.66 4.10
CA ALA A 29 2.72 -8.44 4.07
C ALA A 29 1.96 -9.51 4.85
N ARG A 30 2.32 -10.80 4.71
CA ARG A 30 1.67 -11.90 5.45
C ARG A 30 1.95 -11.86 6.95
N GLN A 31 3.15 -11.47 7.37
CA GLN A 31 3.53 -11.38 8.78
C GLN A 31 2.90 -10.17 9.49
N SER A 32 2.75 -9.05 8.80
CA SER A 32 2.17 -7.83 9.37
C SER A 32 0.65 -7.74 9.19
N ARG A 33 0.03 -8.57 8.35
CA ARG A 33 -1.43 -8.54 8.15
C ARG A 33 -2.14 -8.99 9.43
N TYR A 34 -3.09 -8.17 9.87
CA TYR A 34 -3.88 -8.38 11.11
C TYR A 34 -3.07 -8.39 12.42
N SER A 35 -1.80 -7.98 12.40
CA SER A 35 -0.96 -7.98 13.61
C SER A 35 -1.53 -7.13 14.76
N ALA A 36 -2.36 -6.14 14.45
CA ALA A 36 -3.07 -5.32 15.43
C ALA A 36 -3.94 -6.14 16.40
N LEU A 37 -4.45 -7.30 15.97
CA LEU A 37 -5.24 -8.20 16.84
C LEU A 37 -4.41 -8.85 17.95
N PHE A 38 -3.08 -8.89 17.80
CA PHE A 38 -2.13 -9.48 18.74
C PHE A 38 -1.29 -8.43 19.50
N MET A 39 -1.68 -7.15 19.39
CA MET A 39 -0.92 -6.01 19.94
C MET A 39 -0.69 -6.11 21.46
N GLY A 40 -1.64 -6.69 22.21
CA GLY A 40 -1.52 -6.85 23.67
C GLY A 40 -0.47 -7.86 24.10
N VAL A 41 0.05 -8.68 23.18
CA VAL A 41 1.10 -9.66 23.46
C VAL A 41 2.42 -9.21 22.83
N LEU A 42 2.40 -8.80 21.55
CA LEU A 42 3.58 -8.33 20.85
C LEU A 42 3.22 -7.20 19.89
N PRO A 43 3.74 -5.97 20.08
CA PRO A 43 3.58 -4.92 19.10
C PRO A 43 4.33 -5.29 17.83
N TRP A 44 3.59 -5.41 16.74
CA TRP A 44 4.14 -5.79 15.44
C TRP A 44 3.59 -4.90 14.34
N PHE A 45 4.43 -4.01 13.83
CA PHE A 45 4.07 -2.97 12.86
C PHE A 45 4.53 -3.35 11.45
N ASN A 46 3.87 -2.77 10.45
CA ASN A 46 4.33 -2.85 9.07
C ASN A 46 5.30 -1.70 8.77
N PHE A 47 6.52 -2.02 8.35
CA PHE A 47 7.53 -1.05 7.88
C PHE A 47 7.95 -1.29 6.42
N VAL A 48 7.26 -2.19 5.72
CA VAL A 48 7.59 -2.56 4.35
C VAL A 48 6.53 -2.03 3.41
N ASN A 49 6.95 -1.19 2.47
CA ASN A 49 6.14 -0.81 1.32
C ASN A 49 5.90 -2.06 0.45
N HIS A 50 4.63 -2.41 0.23
CA HIS A 50 4.22 -3.59 -0.51
C HIS A 50 2.85 -3.38 -1.17
N ASN A 51 2.50 -4.09 -2.24
CA ASN A 51 1.24 -3.84 -2.97
C ASN A 51 0.03 -4.66 -2.45
N GLN A 52 0.19 -5.47 -1.40
CA GLN A 52 -0.83 -6.39 -0.88
C GLN A 52 -1.79 -5.74 0.14
N HIS A 53 -2.46 -4.64 -0.25
CA HIS A 53 -3.40 -3.92 0.62
C HIS A 53 -4.87 -4.36 0.49
N GLY A 54 -5.19 -5.28 -0.44
CA GLY A 54 -6.55 -5.82 -0.59
C GLY A 54 -7.58 -4.82 -1.14
N VAL A 55 -7.12 -3.84 -1.92
CA VAL A 55 -7.94 -2.77 -2.49
C VAL A 55 -7.79 -2.78 -4.01
N ASP A 56 -8.88 -2.62 -4.76
CA ASP A 56 -8.81 -2.28 -6.19
C ASP A 56 -8.17 -0.90 -6.35
N THR A 57 -6.94 -0.85 -6.84
CA THR A 57 -6.18 0.38 -7.05
C THR A 57 -6.62 1.15 -8.30
N ALA A 58 -7.33 0.50 -9.24
CA ALA A 58 -7.79 1.13 -10.48
C ALA A 58 -8.74 2.30 -10.20
N LYS A 59 -9.43 2.30 -9.06
CA LYS A 59 -10.27 3.44 -8.63
C LYS A 59 -9.51 4.76 -8.48
N TYR A 60 -8.20 4.73 -8.17
CA TYR A 60 -7.41 5.95 -8.04
C TYR A 60 -7.04 6.52 -9.41
N TYR A 61 -6.74 5.65 -10.38
CA TYR A 61 -6.46 6.04 -11.77
C TYR A 61 -7.70 6.62 -12.45
N ARG A 62 -8.84 5.93 -12.35
CA ARG A 62 -10.12 6.45 -12.87
C ARG A 62 -10.48 7.83 -12.30
N GLN A 63 -10.19 8.05 -11.01
CA GLN A 63 -10.43 9.35 -10.38
C GLN A 63 -9.43 10.41 -10.87
N ALA A 64 -8.16 10.05 -11.07
CA ALA A 64 -7.17 10.97 -11.63
C ALA A 64 -7.54 11.42 -13.05
N GLU A 65 -8.00 10.50 -13.89
CA GLU A 65 -8.51 10.78 -15.24
C GLU A 65 -9.70 11.76 -15.21
N ARG A 66 -10.71 11.49 -14.38
CA ARG A 66 -11.89 12.37 -14.22
C ARG A 66 -11.59 13.78 -13.72
N GLU A 67 -10.47 13.98 -13.03
CA GLU A 67 -10.06 15.30 -12.55
C GLU A 67 -9.09 16.02 -13.52
N LEU A 68 -8.74 15.40 -14.64
CA LEU A 68 -7.96 16.00 -15.73
C LEU A 68 -8.84 16.41 -16.92
N GLU A 69 -10.02 15.80 -17.06
CA GLU A 69 -11.14 16.26 -17.91
C GLU A 69 -11.80 17.53 -17.34
#